data_AF-A0A3C0A4K0-F1
#
_entry.id   AF-A0A3C0A4K0-F1
#
_cell.length_a   1.000
_cell.length_b   1.000
_cell.length_c   1.000
_cell.angle_alpha   90.00
_cell.angle_beta   90.00
_cell.angle_gamma   90.00
#
_symmetry.space_group_name_H-M   'P 1'
#
loop_
_entity.id
_entity.type
_entity.pdbx_description
1 polymer ?
#
loop_
_entity_poly.entity_id
_entity_poly.type
_entity_poly.pdbx_seq_one_letter_code
_entity_poly.pdbx_strand_id
1 'polypeptide(L)' 'TGTDTDAFAYSGSGVASALISLPLRYMHTTVEMVHREDVENVIKLIYESLLKIKDGDSFSYFK' A
#
# COMPACT_ATOMS: atom_id res chain seq x y z
N THR A 1 -8.73 -9.88 5.78
CA THR A 1 -8.75 -9.71 4.31
C THR A 1 -7.81 -10.74 3.72
N GLY A 2 -7.94 -11.03 2.43
CA GLY A 2 -6.99 -11.87 1.68
C GLY A 2 -6.64 -11.12 0.41
N THR A 3 -6.02 -9.95 0.56
CA THR A 3 -5.58 -9.14 -0.58
C THR A 3 -4.26 -9.67 -1.12
N ASP A 4 -3.87 -9.26 -2.32
CA ASP A 4 -2.61 -9.67 -2.93
C ASP A 4 -1.40 -9.30 -2.04
N THR A 5 -1.48 -8.19 -1.29
CA THR A 5 -0.43 -7.81 -0.33
C THR A 5 -0.25 -8.85 0.78
N ASP A 6 -1.33 -9.44 1.26
CA ASP A 6 -1.26 -10.51 2.26
C ASP A 6 -0.54 -11.72 1.64
N ALA A 7 -0.92 -12.10 0.41
CA ALA A 7 -0.27 -13.18 -0.32
C ALA A 7 1.23 -12.92 -0.59
N PHE A 8 1.60 -11.68 -0.94
CA PHE A 8 3.00 -11.29 -1.14
C PHE A 8 3.80 -11.35 0.17
N ALA A 9 3.24 -10.86 1.27
CA ALA A 9 3.89 -10.89 2.57
C ALA A 9 4.24 -12.31 3.03
N TYR A 10 3.39 -13.30 2.69
CA TYR A 10 3.60 -14.71 3.03
C TYR A 10 4.28 -15.55 1.93
N SER A 11 4.64 -14.95 0.80
CA SER A 11 5.26 -15.68 -0.31
C SER A 11 6.74 -16.02 -0.04
N GLY A 12 7.17 -17.25 -0.34
CA GLY A 12 8.57 -17.68 -0.21
C GLY A 12 9.12 -17.54 1.22
N SER A 13 10.23 -16.82 1.37
CA SER A 13 10.82 -16.46 2.68
C SER A 13 10.21 -15.18 3.29
N GLY A 14 9.10 -14.70 2.74
CA GLY A 14 8.48 -13.42 3.08
C GLY A 14 9.05 -12.28 2.25
N VAL A 15 8.17 -11.43 1.73
CA VAL A 15 8.54 -10.21 1.00
C VAL A 15 8.05 -9.02 1.80
N ALA A 16 8.95 -8.06 2.08
CA ALA A 16 8.56 -6.80 2.71
C ALA A 16 7.49 -6.11 1.85
N SER A 17 6.26 -6.07 2.36
CA SER A 17 5.09 -5.64 1.62
C SER A 17 4.31 -4.63 2.44
N ALA A 18 3.77 -3.60 1.79
CA ALA A 18 2.93 -2.59 2.41
C ALA A 18 1.66 -2.41 1.58
N LEU A 19 0.52 -2.24 2.24
CA LEU A 19 -0.77 -1.94 1.62
C LEU A 19 -1.12 -0.49 1.92
N ILE A 20 -1.30 0.31 0.87
CA ILE A 20 -1.86 1.67 0.96
C ILE A 20 -3.20 1.64 0.24
N SER A 21 -4.27 2.03 0.94
CA SER A 21 -5.63 1.99 0.42
C SER A 21 -6.19 3.39 0.22
N LEU A 22 -6.95 3.57 -0.86
CA LEU A 22 -7.75 4.76 -1.12
C LEU A 22 -9.17 4.55 -0.55
N PRO A 23 -9.69 5.43 0.31
CA PRO A 23 -11.10 5.35 0.72
C PRO A 23 -12.01 5.54 -0.49
N LEU A 24 -12.90 4.57 -0.70
CA LEU A 24 -13.83 4.57 -1.83
C LEU A 24 -15.18 3.97 -1.45
N ARG A 25 -16.23 4.34 -2.19
CA ARG A 25 -17.58 3.76 -2.09
C ARG A 25 -17.88 2.89 -3.31
N TYR A 26 -18.66 1.83 -3.07
CA TYR A 26 -19.14 0.88 -4.09
C TYR A 26 -18.03 0.06 -4.75
N MET A 27 -17.07 -0.42 -3.95
CA MET A 27 -16.00 -1.32 -4.38
C MET A 27 -16.56 -2.55 -5.11
N HIS A 28 -15.92 -2.94 -6.22
CA HIS A 28 -16.31 -4.07 -7.09
C HIS A 28 -17.66 -3.90 -7.81
N THR A 29 -18.13 -2.66 -7.96
CA THR A 29 -19.29 -2.37 -8.82
C THR A 29 -18.83 -1.69 -10.10
N THR A 30 -19.72 -1.55 -11.09
CA THR A 30 -19.39 -0.91 -12.37
C THR A 30 -19.08 0.59 -12.23
N VAL A 31 -19.50 1.22 -11.13
CA VAL A 31 -19.28 2.64 -10.87
C VAL A 31 -18.82 2.82 -9.43
N GLU A 32 -17.55 3.15 -9.26
CA GLU A 32 -16.95 3.46 -7.96
C GLU A 32 -16.88 4.98 -7.74
N MET A 33 -16.91 5.41 -6.48
CA MET A 33 -16.81 6.82 -6.12
C MET A 33 -15.72 7.08 -5.10
N VAL A 34 -14.93 8.11 -5.36
CA VAL A 34 -13.81 8.55 -4.50
C VAL A 34 -13.86 10.06 -4.33
N HIS A 35 -13.33 10.56 -3.22
CA HIS A 35 -13.13 11.99 -3.05
C HIS A 35 -11.83 12.41 -3.74
N ARG A 36 -11.85 13.50 -4.53
CA ARG A 36 -10.69 13.93 -5.32
C ARG A 36 -9.47 14.21 -4.44
N GLU A 37 -9.68 14.83 -3.29
CA GLU A 37 -8.58 15.17 -2.37
C GLU A 37 -7.91 13.93 -1.78
N ASP A 38 -8.66 12.84 -1.56
CA ASP A 38 -8.09 11.59 -1.06
C ASP A 38 -7.17 10.95 -2.11
N VAL A 39 -7.49 11.09 -3.40
CA VAL A 39 -6.61 10.65 -4.49
C VAL A 39 -5.29 11.42 -4.45
N GLU A 40 -5.35 12.75 -4.35
CA GLU A 40 -4.16 13.60 -4.28
C GLU A 40 -3.31 13.28 -3.04
N ASN A 41 -3.95 13.04 -1.90
CA ASN A 41 -3.25 12.74 -0.65
C ASN A 41 -2.63 11.34 -0.63
N VAL A 42 -3.28 10.33 -1.24
CA VAL A 42 -2.68 8.99 -1.40
C VAL A 42 -1.46 9.05 -2.32
N ILE A 43 -1.50 9.84 -3.40
CA ILE A 43 -0.33 10.05 -4.28
C ILE A 43 0.82 10.68 -3.50
N LYS A 44 0.54 11.74 -2.72
CA LYS A 44 1.54 12.40 -1.87
C LYS A 44 2.12 11.43 -0.83
N LEU A 45 1.29 10.60 -0.21
CA LEU A 45 1.73 9.59 0.75
C LEU A 45 2.72 8.61 0.11
N ILE A 46 2.37 8.04 -1.05
CA ILE A 46 3.25 7.12 -1.78
C ILE A 46 4.57 7.82 -2.13
N TYR A 47 4.50 9.03 -2.67
CA TYR A 47 5.67 9.81 -3.07
C TYR A 47 6.62 10.10 -1.89
N GLU A 48 6.10 10.65 -0.80
CA GLU A 48 6.90 10.99 0.38
C GLU A 48 7.44 9.72 1.06
N SER A 49 6.67 8.62 1.09
CA SER A 49 7.17 7.33 1.58
C SER A 49 8.40 6.87 0.80
N LEU A 50 8.38 6.94 -0.53
CA LEU A 50 9.51 6.54 -1.37
C LEU A 50 10.74 7.43 -1.14
N LEU A 51 10.56 8.74 -0.94
CA LEU A 51 11.67 9.66 -0.65
C LEU A 51 12.34 9.39 0.72
N LYS A 52 11.61 8.79 1.67
CA LYS A 52 12.13 8.50 3.01
C LYS A 52 12.88 7.17 3.08
N ILE A 53 12.64 6.25 2.16
CA ILE A 53 13.37 4.98 2.08
C ILE A 53 14.78 5.24 1.56
N LYS A 54 15.78 4.76 2.30
CA LYS A 54 17.19 4.93 1.99
C LYS A 54 17.87 3.59 1.74
N ASP A 55 19.00 3.66 1.05
CA ASP A 55 19.88 2.50 0.92
C ASP A 55 20.34 2.01 2.29
N GLY A 56 20.24 0.70 2.51
CA GLY A 56 20.52 0.05 3.80
C GLY A 56 19.35 -0.01 4.79
N ASP A 57 18.17 0.53 4.48
CA ASP A 57 16.98 0.32 5.31
C ASP A 57 16.57 -1.16 5.32
N SER A 58 16.44 -1.73 6.51
CA SER A 58 15.94 -3.10 6.69
C SER A 58 14.49 -3.08 7.16
N PHE A 59 13.65 -3.81 6.45
CA PHE A 59 12.23 -4.01 6.77
C PHE A 59 11.97 -5.35 7.47
N SER A 60 13.04 -6.01 7.96
CA SER A 60 12.91 -7.24 8.74
C SER A 60 12.34 -6.97 10.14
N TYR A 61 11.38 -7.78 10.55
CA TYR A 61 10.86 -7.80 11.92
C TYR A 61 11.85 -8.39 12.92
N PHE A 62 12.76 -9.23 12.45
CA PHE A 62 13.80 -9.88 13.26
C PHE A 62 15.09 -9.06 13.13
N LYS A 63 15.56 -8.54 14.27
CA LYS A 63 16.91 -7.97 14.41
C LYS A 63 17.90 -9.05 14.79
#